data_AF-A0A933TBJ9-F1
#
_entry.id   AF-A0A933TBJ9-F1
#
_cell.length_a   1.000
_cell.length_b   1.000
_cell.length_c   1.000
_cell.angle_alpha   90.00
_cell.angle_beta   90.00
_cell.angle_gamma   90.00
#
_symmetry.space_group_name_H-M   'P 1'
#
loop_
_entity.id
_entity.type
_entity.pdbx_description
1 polymer ?
#
loop_
_entity_poly.entity_id
_entity_poly.type
_entity_poly.pdbx_seq_one_letter_code
_entity_poly.pdbx_strand_id
1 'polypeptide(L)'
;MIDTHCHLEMKPFDDDREEVIKRAKEAGLEAVITIGSDFNGCKGAVELAEKYDFVYATVGIHPHDAKDFNEDVFNQLKAWAKGEGLKAKGKVVAIGETGIDYHYDHSPRDVQKEIFIKQLGYAVESDMPAIIHSREAKEDTLKILKESRVSKGVLHCFSGDMETAEKAMEMGLYISFAGTITFKKALQIQEIAKVIPDEYLLIETDAPYLAPEPFRGKRNEPAFVKHTAEFIAKLRGVSLEDIDRITTLNAKRLFGIGGMPERGEITYKIRDSLYLNITNRCTSKCSFCIKFHSDFVKGHNLRLAGEPSADELKSAIGDPALYKEVVFCGYGEPLLRLDMVKEVASWIKEKGGKVRINTSGHGNLIHKRNILPELQGLVDSISISLDAHDEETYNKICNPAFKNAFAEVVNFIKESKKYIPEVIATVVTAEGVDVNKCKEIADSLGVKLRVRRLDVVG
;
A
#
# COMPACT_ATOMS: atom_id res chain seq x y z
N MET A 1 -13.35 -2.15 -0.76
CA MET A 1 -12.79 -1.80 -2.10
C MET A 1 -13.25 -0.44 -2.60
N ILE A 2 -12.38 0.32 -3.27
CA ILE A 2 -12.69 1.63 -3.87
C ILE A 2 -12.30 1.61 -5.36
N ASP A 3 -13.19 2.07 -6.24
CA ASP A 3 -12.86 2.34 -7.64
C ASP A 3 -12.42 3.81 -7.77
N THR A 4 -11.13 4.04 -8.06
CA THR A 4 -10.55 5.40 -8.05
C THR A 4 -10.76 6.19 -9.32
N HIS A 5 -11.30 5.58 -10.39
CA HIS A 5 -11.52 6.27 -11.67
C HIS A 5 -12.65 5.61 -12.45
N CYS A 6 -13.80 6.28 -12.50
CA CYS A 6 -14.97 5.85 -13.27
C CYS A 6 -15.70 7.08 -13.83
N HIS A 7 -16.23 7.00 -15.04
CA HIS A 7 -17.00 8.08 -15.68
C HIS A 7 -18.50 7.78 -15.62
N LEU A 8 -19.09 7.76 -14.41
CA LEU A 8 -20.51 7.42 -14.22
C LEU A 8 -21.45 8.43 -14.89
N GLU A 9 -21.02 9.68 -15.00
CA GLU A 9 -21.77 10.78 -15.60
C GLU A 9 -21.92 10.65 -17.12
N MET A 10 -21.09 9.83 -17.78
CA MET A 10 -21.12 9.72 -19.23
C MET A 10 -22.41 9.08 -19.75
N LYS A 11 -22.76 9.49 -20.98
CA LYS A 11 -23.95 9.04 -21.73
C LYS A 11 -24.14 7.53 -21.84
N PRO A 12 -23.09 6.68 -21.96
CA PRO A 12 -23.28 5.23 -22.02
C PRO A 12 -24.00 4.63 -20.82
N PHE A 13 -24.13 5.35 -19.71
CA PHE A 13 -24.89 4.92 -18.53
C PHE A 13 -26.28 5.56 -18.41
N ASP A 14 -26.71 6.45 -19.31
CA ASP A 14 -27.97 7.21 -19.14
C ASP A 14 -29.19 6.32 -18.90
N ASP A 15 -29.28 5.18 -19.58
CA ASP A 15 -30.43 4.28 -19.51
C ASP A 15 -30.49 3.43 -18.21
N ASP A 16 -29.36 3.23 -17.52
CA ASP A 16 -29.28 2.30 -16.39
C ASP A 16 -28.34 2.73 -15.25
N ARG A 17 -27.97 4.01 -15.18
CA ARG A 17 -27.01 4.58 -14.19
C ARG A 17 -27.36 4.21 -12.76
N GLU A 18 -28.64 4.31 -12.38
CA GLU A 18 -29.07 3.99 -11.02
C GLU A 18 -28.85 2.51 -10.69
N GLU A 19 -29.10 1.62 -11.65
CA GLU A 19 -28.86 0.19 -11.50
C GLU A 19 -27.36 -0.15 -11.49
N VAL A 20 -26.53 0.56 -12.26
CA VAL A 20 -25.05 0.44 -12.21
C VAL A 20 -24.52 0.81 -10.83
N ILE A 21 -24.96 1.94 -10.28
CA ILE A 21 -24.55 2.41 -8.94
C ILE A 21 -25.02 1.42 -7.87
N LYS A 22 -26.23 0.88 -8.01
CA LYS A 22 -26.74 -0.17 -7.12
C LYS A 22 -25.89 -1.44 -7.19
N ARG A 23 -25.54 -1.93 -8.38
CA ARG A 23 -24.63 -3.08 -8.56
C ARG A 23 -23.26 -2.84 -7.94
N ALA A 24 -22.71 -1.62 -8.05
CA ALA A 24 -21.45 -1.25 -7.40
C ALA A 24 -21.54 -1.40 -5.88
N LYS A 25 -22.62 -0.91 -5.27
CA LYS A 25 -22.87 -1.03 -3.83
C LYS A 25 -23.10 -2.48 -3.39
N GLU A 26 -23.88 -3.25 -4.15
CA GLU A 26 -24.12 -4.68 -3.89
C GLU A 26 -22.85 -5.53 -4.04
N ALA A 27 -21.93 -5.13 -4.91
CA ALA A 27 -20.60 -5.72 -5.04
C ALA A 27 -19.65 -5.40 -3.86
N GLY A 28 -20.07 -4.55 -2.92
CA GLY A 28 -19.32 -4.20 -1.72
C GLY A 28 -18.31 -3.06 -1.90
N LEU A 29 -18.46 -2.21 -2.94
CA LEU A 29 -17.62 -1.03 -3.07
C LEU A 29 -17.94 -0.02 -1.95
N GLU A 30 -16.89 0.41 -1.25
CA GLU A 30 -16.96 1.43 -0.20
C GLU A 30 -17.05 2.83 -0.79
N ALA A 31 -16.47 3.06 -1.97
CA ALA A 31 -16.57 4.31 -2.69
C ALA A 31 -16.33 4.13 -4.20
N VAL A 32 -16.87 5.06 -4.99
CA VAL A 32 -16.54 5.25 -6.41
C VAL A 32 -16.17 6.72 -6.61
N ILE A 33 -15.05 6.97 -7.28
CA ILE A 33 -14.63 8.32 -7.66
C ILE A 33 -15.04 8.54 -9.12
N THR A 34 -16.04 9.40 -9.31
CA THR A 34 -16.55 9.77 -10.62
C THR A 34 -15.78 10.96 -11.20
N ILE A 35 -15.41 10.89 -12.48
CA ILE A 35 -14.39 11.77 -13.05
C ILE A 35 -15.00 12.85 -13.93
N GLY A 36 -14.77 14.12 -13.56
CA GLY A 36 -15.03 15.25 -14.44
C GLY A 36 -13.90 15.46 -15.44
N SER A 37 -14.17 15.34 -16.74
CA SER A 37 -13.19 15.50 -17.83
C SER A 37 -13.38 16.75 -18.68
N ASP A 38 -14.57 17.37 -18.63
CA ASP A 38 -14.91 18.64 -19.25
C ASP A 38 -15.89 19.41 -18.36
N PHE A 39 -16.35 20.61 -18.75
CA PHE A 39 -17.29 21.39 -17.92
C PHE A 39 -18.60 20.64 -17.59
N ASN A 40 -19.21 19.98 -18.58
CA ASN A 40 -20.46 19.24 -18.39
C ASN A 40 -20.22 17.93 -17.62
N GLY A 41 -19.11 17.25 -17.88
CA GLY A 41 -18.65 16.09 -17.13
C GLY A 41 -18.44 16.44 -15.66
N CYS A 42 -17.74 17.55 -15.36
CA CYS A 42 -17.56 18.04 -13.99
C CYS A 42 -18.91 18.31 -13.31
N LYS A 43 -19.85 18.96 -14.01
CA LYS A 43 -21.20 19.21 -13.48
C LYS A 43 -21.92 17.91 -13.15
N GLY A 44 -21.95 16.95 -14.08
CA GLY A 44 -22.60 15.66 -13.87
C GLY A 44 -21.94 14.82 -12.76
N ALA A 45 -20.60 14.83 -12.69
CA ALA A 45 -19.83 14.19 -11.64
C ALA A 45 -20.20 14.75 -10.24
N VAL A 46 -20.24 16.08 -10.11
CA VAL A 46 -20.64 16.77 -8.87
C VAL A 46 -22.09 16.43 -8.49
N GLU A 47 -23.02 16.48 -9.44
CA GLU A 47 -24.43 16.13 -9.20
C GLU A 47 -24.60 14.68 -8.69
N LEU A 48 -23.84 13.74 -9.25
CA LEU A 48 -23.83 12.34 -8.79
C LEU A 48 -23.23 12.20 -7.38
N ALA A 49 -22.13 12.88 -7.11
CA ALA A 49 -21.51 12.86 -5.79
C ALA A 49 -22.43 13.46 -4.71
N GLU A 50 -23.24 14.47 -5.04
CA GLU A 50 -24.25 15.02 -4.11
C GLU A 50 -25.46 14.09 -3.90
N LYS A 51 -25.76 13.22 -4.87
CA LYS A 51 -26.90 12.31 -4.82
C LYS A 51 -26.60 11.03 -4.04
N TYR A 52 -25.36 10.53 -4.08
CA TYR A 52 -24.99 9.25 -3.48
C TYR A 52 -23.84 9.41 -2.48
N ASP A 53 -24.03 8.94 -1.24
CA ASP A 53 -23.05 9.11 -0.15
C ASP A 53 -21.65 8.54 -0.46
N PHE A 54 -21.60 7.36 -1.07
CA PHE A 54 -20.37 6.65 -1.42
C PHE A 54 -19.76 7.07 -2.76
N VAL A 55 -20.37 8.03 -3.46
CA VAL A 55 -19.82 8.60 -4.69
C VAL A 55 -19.14 9.93 -4.36
N TYR A 56 -17.92 10.08 -4.88
CA TYR A 56 -17.11 11.29 -4.83
C TYR A 56 -16.81 11.74 -6.25
N ALA A 57 -16.49 13.01 -6.44
CA ALA A 57 -16.22 13.60 -7.75
C ALA A 57 -14.80 14.15 -7.84
N THR A 58 -14.32 14.26 -9.07
CA THR A 58 -13.16 15.10 -9.43
C THR A 58 -13.61 16.18 -10.39
N VAL A 59 -12.85 17.27 -10.46
CA VAL A 59 -13.12 18.36 -11.40
C VAL A 59 -11.84 18.73 -12.15
N GLY A 60 -11.90 18.71 -13.46
CA GLY A 60 -10.77 19.00 -14.33
C GLY A 60 -11.15 19.08 -15.80
N ILE A 61 -10.19 19.50 -16.61
CA ILE A 61 -10.26 19.53 -18.07
C ILE A 61 -9.21 18.57 -18.62
N HIS A 62 -9.70 17.52 -19.28
CA HIS A 62 -8.93 16.48 -19.94
C HIS A 62 -8.14 17.06 -21.13
N PRO A 63 -6.96 16.52 -21.50
CA PRO A 63 -6.17 17.01 -22.63
C PRO A 63 -6.95 17.16 -23.94
N HIS A 64 -7.93 16.29 -24.21
CA HIS A 64 -8.77 16.40 -25.41
C HIS A 64 -9.56 17.71 -25.50
N ASP A 65 -10.01 18.22 -24.35
CA ASP A 65 -10.90 19.37 -24.23
C ASP A 65 -10.14 20.64 -23.80
N ALA A 66 -8.81 20.59 -23.77
CA ALA A 66 -7.96 21.70 -23.36
C ALA A 66 -8.18 22.98 -24.19
N LYS A 67 -8.55 22.85 -25.46
CA LYS A 67 -8.90 23.99 -26.34
C LYS A 67 -10.16 24.75 -25.91
N ASP A 68 -11.06 24.10 -25.16
CA ASP A 68 -12.32 24.69 -24.69
C ASP A 68 -12.17 25.32 -23.29
N PHE A 69 -10.96 25.26 -22.73
CA PHE A 69 -10.61 25.89 -21.47
C PHE A 69 -10.74 27.42 -21.54
N ASN A 70 -11.31 28.01 -20.50
CA ASN A 70 -11.29 29.45 -20.25
C ASN A 70 -11.33 29.75 -18.74
N GLU A 71 -11.11 31.01 -18.37
CA GLU A 71 -11.05 31.42 -16.95
C GLU A 71 -12.37 31.22 -16.21
N ASP A 72 -13.52 31.42 -16.87
CA ASP A 72 -14.83 31.27 -16.23
C ASP A 72 -15.09 29.80 -15.86
N VAL A 73 -14.77 28.88 -16.80
CA VAL A 73 -14.79 27.44 -16.56
C VAL A 73 -13.87 27.12 -15.39
N PHE A 74 -12.61 27.59 -15.41
CA PHE A 74 -11.66 27.27 -14.36
C PHE A 74 -12.08 27.80 -12.99
N ASN A 75 -12.63 29.01 -12.91
CA ASN A 75 -13.16 29.58 -11.69
C ASN A 75 -14.33 28.75 -11.13
N GLN A 76 -15.20 28.23 -12.00
CA GLN A 76 -16.27 27.32 -11.56
C GLN A 76 -15.73 25.98 -11.04
N LEU A 77 -14.71 25.40 -11.68
CA LEU A 77 -14.05 24.18 -11.17
C LEU A 77 -13.45 24.43 -9.79
N LYS A 78 -12.78 25.57 -9.57
CA LYS A 78 -12.26 25.98 -8.25
C LYS A 78 -13.37 26.13 -7.22
N ALA A 79 -14.50 26.70 -7.59
CA ALA A 79 -15.66 26.85 -6.70
C ALA A 79 -16.18 25.47 -6.26
N TRP A 80 -16.36 24.53 -7.19
CA TRP A 80 -16.76 23.15 -6.85
C TRP A 80 -15.73 22.42 -6.00
N ALA A 81 -14.43 22.56 -6.32
CA ALA A 81 -13.33 21.98 -5.52
C ALA A 81 -13.34 22.48 -4.06
N LYS A 82 -13.69 23.74 -3.83
CA LYS A 82 -13.88 24.33 -2.49
C LYS A 82 -15.21 23.92 -1.82
N GLY A 83 -16.08 23.22 -2.54
CA GLY A 83 -17.42 22.85 -2.09
C GLY A 83 -18.43 24.01 -2.10
N GLU A 84 -18.17 25.06 -2.87
CA GLU A 84 -19.10 26.19 -3.01
C GLU A 84 -20.35 25.75 -3.78
N GLY A 85 -21.53 26.03 -3.21
CA GLY A 85 -22.81 25.64 -3.78
C GLY A 85 -23.20 24.17 -3.57
N LEU A 86 -22.35 23.36 -2.91
CA LEU A 86 -22.64 21.96 -2.61
C LEU A 86 -23.32 21.78 -1.25
N LYS A 87 -24.21 20.80 -1.14
CA LYS A 87 -24.89 20.39 0.10
C LYS A 87 -23.93 19.83 1.15
N ALA A 88 -22.86 19.19 0.70
CA ALA A 88 -21.84 18.58 1.56
C ALA A 88 -20.44 18.96 1.07
N LYS A 89 -19.59 19.41 2.01
CA LYS A 89 -18.17 19.62 1.74
C LYS A 89 -17.44 18.29 1.60
N GLY A 90 -16.35 18.27 0.84
CA GLY A 90 -15.52 17.07 0.65
C GLY A 90 -16.09 16.06 -0.34
N LYS A 91 -17.09 16.44 -1.15
CA LYS A 91 -17.58 15.61 -2.27
C LYS A 91 -16.69 15.67 -3.50
N VAL A 92 -16.04 16.82 -3.74
CA VAL A 92 -14.98 16.94 -4.75
C VAL A 92 -13.64 16.68 -4.06
N VAL A 93 -12.91 15.66 -4.51
CA VAL A 93 -11.77 15.09 -3.78
C VAL A 93 -10.45 15.20 -4.51
N ALA A 94 -10.45 15.59 -5.79
CA ALA A 94 -9.25 15.76 -6.59
C ALA A 94 -9.45 16.77 -7.72
N ILE A 95 -8.34 17.31 -8.23
CA ILE A 95 -8.28 18.05 -9.48
C ILE A 95 -7.91 17.10 -10.61
N GLY A 96 -8.71 17.09 -11.66
CA GLY A 96 -8.56 16.21 -12.81
C GLY A 96 -9.89 15.58 -13.22
N GLU A 97 -9.96 14.87 -14.33
CA GLU A 97 -8.81 14.40 -15.12
C GLU A 97 -8.09 15.53 -15.87
N THR A 98 -6.77 15.56 -15.77
CA THR A 98 -5.91 16.54 -16.47
C THR A 98 -4.62 15.85 -16.91
N GLY A 99 -3.94 16.34 -17.95
CA GLY A 99 -2.76 15.65 -18.44
C GLY A 99 -2.41 15.95 -19.88
N ILE A 100 -1.79 14.96 -20.53
CA ILE A 100 -1.32 15.05 -21.92
C ILE A 100 -1.65 13.76 -22.67
N ASP A 101 -2.31 13.88 -23.82
CA ASP A 101 -2.58 12.80 -24.77
C ASP A 101 -2.05 13.19 -26.17
N TYR A 102 -0.95 12.56 -26.58
CA TYR A 102 -0.36 12.72 -27.92
C TYR A 102 -0.81 11.66 -28.92
N HIS A 103 -1.62 10.70 -28.50
CA HIS A 103 -2.12 9.64 -29.35
C HIS A 103 -3.27 10.14 -30.23
N TYR A 104 -4.22 10.87 -29.64
CA TYR A 104 -5.38 11.39 -30.37
C TYR A 104 -5.23 12.86 -30.80
N ASP A 105 -4.43 13.65 -30.08
CA ASP A 105 -4.05 15.04 -30.41
C ASP A 105 -5.28 15.96 -30.71
N HIS A 106 -6.38 15.78 -29.97
CA HIS A 106 -7.65 16.52 -30.16
C HIS A 106 -7.60 18.01 -29.78
N SER A 107 -6.55 18.41 -29.06
CA SER A 107 -6.20 19.79 -28.72
C SER A 107 -4.70 20.02 -28.98
N PRO A 108 -4.28 21.23 -29.38
CA PRO A 108 -2.87 21.53 -29.63
C PRO A 108 -1.98 21.21 -28.42
N ARG A 109 -0.81 20.62 -28.66
CA ARG A 109 0.09 20.13 -27.60
C ARG A 109 0.55 21.22 -26.63
N ASP A 110 0.81 22.42 -27.14
CA ASP A 110 1.14 23.59 -26.34
C ASP A 110 -0.01 23.99 -25.41
N VAL A 111 -1.24 23.96 -25.90
CA VAL A 111 -2.46 24.19 -25.10
C VAL A 111 -2.64 23.08 -24.05
N GLN A 112 -2.46 21.80 -24.41
CA GLN A 112 -2.51 20.71 -23.43
C GLN A 112 -1.53 20.93 -22.27
N LYS A 113 -0.27 21.30 -22.58
CA LYS A 113 0.75 21.59 -21.57
C LYS A 113 0.39 22.77 -20.70
N GLU A 114 -0.07 23.88 -21.28
CA GLU A 114 -0.48 25.08 -20.54
C GLU A 114 -1.58 24.76 -19.54
N ILE A 115 -2.63 24.07 -20.00
CA ILE A 115 -3.80 23.73 -19.18
C ILE A 115 -3.44 22.69 -18.10
N PHE A 116 -2.57 21.73 -18.42
CA PHE A 116 -2.05 20.78 -17.44
C PHE A 116 -1.26 21.49 -16.32
N ILE A 117 -0.32 22.36 -16.68
CA ILE A 117 0.46 23.17 -15.72
C ILE A 117 -0.47 23.98 -14.82
N LYS A 118 -1.49 24.61 -15.40
CA LYS A 118 -2.42 25.48 -14.66
C LYS A 118 -3.28 24.71 -13.66
N GLN A 119 -3.77 23.53 -14.03
CA GLN A 119 -4.55 22.66 -13.14
C GLN A 119 -3.69 22.05 -12.04
N LEU A 120 -2.46 21.62 -12.34
CA LEU A 120 -1.52 21.15 -11.32
C LEU A 120 -1.14 22.26 -10.33
N GLY A 121 -0.93 23.49 -10.82
CA GLY A 121 -0.66 24.64 -9.97
C GLY A 121 -1.79 24.85 -8.95
N TYR A 122 -3.05 24.70 -9.37
CA TYR A 122 -4.19 24.79 -8.46
C TYR A 122 -4.30 23.59 -7.52
N ALA A 123 -4.01 22.36 -7.98
CA ALA A 123 -3.97 21.18 -7.11
C ALA A 123 -2.99 21.38 -5.95
N VAL A 124 -1.79 21.92 -6.24
CA VAL A 124 -0.79 22.28 -5.23
C VAL A 124 -1.25 23.43 -4.33
N GLU A 125 -1.81 24.49 -4.90
CA GLU A 125 -2.33 25.65 -4.14
C GLU A 125 -3.44 25.24 -3.15
N SER A 126 -4.32 24.33 -3.56
CA SER A 126 -5.47 23.87 -2.79
C SER A 126 -5.20 22.64 -1.92
N ASP A 127 -3.96 22.13 -1.93
CA ASP A 127 -3.55 20.89 -1.24
C ASP A 127 -4.40 19.65 -1.62
N MET A 128 -4.94 19.64 -2.84
CA MET A 128 -5.76 18.55 -3.38
C MET A 128 -4.94 17.61 -4.25
N PRO A 129 -5.25 16.30 -4.27
CA PRO A 129 -4.58 15.37 -5.17
C PRO A 129 -4.93 15.65 -6.64
N ALA A 130 -4.01 15.30 -7.54
CA ALA A 130 -4.22 15.37 -8.99
C ALA A 130 -4.52 13.98 -9.61
N ILE A 131 -5.52 13.89 -10.50
CA ILE A 131 -5.73 12.74 -11.38
C ILE A 131 -5.06 13.03 -12.72
N ILE A 132 -4.01 12.27 -13.05
CA ILE A 132 -3.09 12.58 -14.14
C ILE A 132 -3.25 11.58 -15.30
N HIS A 133 -3.73 12.08 -16.43
CA HIS A 133 -3.72 11.38 -17.71
C HIS A 133 -2.36 11.51 -18.40
N SER A 134 -1.81 10.41 -18.89
CA SER A 134 -0.61 10.45 -19.73
C SER A 134 -0.64 9.34 -20.76
N ARG A 135 -0.62 9.73 -22.03
CA ARG A 135 -0.58 8.79 -23.15
C ARG A 135 0.37 9.25 -24.23
N GLU A 136 1.37 8.40 -24.51
CA GLU A 136 2.44 8.67 -25.48
C GLU A 136 3.19 10.00 -25.22
N ALA A 137 3.19 10.47 -23.96
CA ALA A 137 3.67 11.79 -23.57
C ALA A 137 4.67 11.77 -22.38
N LYS A 138 5.33 10.62 -22.15
CA LYS A 138 6.21 10.35 -20.98
C LYS A 138 7.12 11.52 -20.60
N GLU A 139 7.91 12.03 -21.54
CA GLU A 139 8.93 13.05 -21.27
C GLU A 139 8.33 14.37 -20.78
N ASP A 140 7.31 14.87 -21.48
CA ASP A 140 6.63 16.12 -21.15
C ASP A 140 5.84 15.99 -19.84
N THR A 141 5.13 14.87 -19.65
CA THR A 141 4.40 14.60 -18.40
C THR A 141 5.35 14.63 -17.20
N LEU A 142 6.44 13.85 -17.23
CA LEU A 142 7.39 13.80 -16.11
C LEU A 142 8.07 15.14 -15.84
N LYS A 143 8.39 15.89 -16.89
CA LYS A 143 8.96 17.23 -16.76
C LYS A 143 8.00 18.18 -16.04
N ILE A 144 6.75 18.24 -16.49
CA ILE A 144 5.73 19.14 -15.92
C ILE A 144 5.39 18.74 -14.48
N LEU A 145 5.26 17.44 -14.18
CA LEU A 145 5.03 16.96 -12.82
C LEU A 145 6.15 17.37 -11.86
N LYS A 146 7.41 17.23 -12.30
CA LYS A 146 8.57 17.63 -11.50
C LYS A 146 8.62 19.15 -11.27
N GLU A 147 8.33 19.94 -12.29
CA GLU A 147 8.34 21.42 -12.21
C GLU A 147 7.18 21.97 -11.37
N SER A 148 6.00 21.32 -11.39
CA SER A 148 4.83 21.74 -10.63
C SER A 148 4.94 21.47 -9.12
N ARG A 149 5.84 20.57 -8.71
CA ARG A 149 6.02 20.11 -7.31
C ARG A 149 4.78 19.44 -6.73
N VAL A 150 3.91 18.88 -7.57
CA VAL A 150 2.80 18.05 -7.10
C VAL A 150 3.34 16.85 -6.34
N SER A 151 2.78 16.61 -5.15
CA SER A 151 3.20 15.52 -4.26
C SER A 151 2.05 14.61 -3.82
N LYS A 152 0.83 14.92 -4.28
CA LYS A 152 -0.38 14.15 -4.08
C LYS A 152 -1.04 13.96 -5.44
N GLY A 153 -1.14 12.73 -5.90
CA GLY A 153 -1.84 12.44 -7.13
C GLY A 153 -1.67 10.99 -7.56
N VAL A 154 -2.24 10.66 -8.70
CA VAL A 154 -2.21 9.33 -9.28
C VAL A 154 -2.04 9.45 -10.79
N LEU A 155 -1.15 8.63 -11.36
CA LEU A 155 -1.19 8.34 -12.78
C LEU A 155 -2.27 7.28 -12.98
N HIS A 156 -3.44 7.72 -13.44
CA HIS A 156 -4.55 6.80 -13.72
C HIS A 156 -4.23 5.99 -14.99
N CYS A 157 -4.89 4.84 -15.11
CA CYS A 157 -4.75 3.88 -16.21
C CYS A 157 -3.30 3.72 -16.69
N PHE A 158 -2.40 3.43 -15.75
CA PHE A 158 -0.96 3.51 -15.98
C PHE A 158 -0.53 2.61 -17.15
N SER A 159 0.12 3.24 -18.14
CA SER A 159 0.57 2.60 -19.38
C SER A 159 2.05 2.82 -19.68
N GLY A 160 2.80 3.39 -18.72
CA GLY A 160 4.23 3.67 -18.83
C GLY A 160 5.13 2.46 -18.53
N ASP A 161 6.44 2.72 -18.50
CA ASP A 161 7.47 1.76 -18.10
C ASP A 161 7.86 1.89 -16.61
N MET A 162 8.70 0.98 -16.13
CA MET A 162 9.13 0.97 -14.72
C MET A 162 9.81 2.27 -14.30
N GLU A 163 10.65 2.85 -15.17
CA GLU A 163 11.32 4.14 -14.90
C GLU A 163 10.29 5.26 -14.67
N THR A 164 9.20 5.26 -15.44
CA THR A 164 8.11 6.24 -15.25
C THR A 164 7.42 6.03 -13.91
N ALA A 165 7.13 4.78 -13.54
CA ALA A 165 6.51 4.46 -12.26
C ALA A 165 7.41 4.86 -11.07
N GLU A 166 8.71 4.53 -11.12
CA GLU A 166 9.69 4.90 -10.10
C GLU A 166 9.76 6.41 -9.91
N LYS A 167 9.93 7.18 -10.98
CA LYS A 167 9.97 8.65 -10.91
C LYS A 167 8.66 9.24 -10.37
N ALA A 168 7.52 8.67 -10.75
CA ALA A 168 6.22 9.11 -10.22
C ALA A 168 6.12 8.86 -8.72
N MET A 169 6.53 7.68 -8.23
CA MET A 169 6.52 7.34 -6.80
C MET A 169 7.52 8.18 -5.99
N GLU A 170 8.69 8.49 -6.55
CA GLU A 170 9.66 9.43 -5.96
C GLU A 170 9.06 10.84 -5.76
N MET A 171 8.14 11.25 -6.65
CA MET A 171 7.37 12.48 -6.52
C MET A 171 6.17 12.35 -5.57
N GLY A 172 5.90 11.18 -5.00
CA GLY A 172 4.76 10.92 -4.11
C GLY A 172 3.46 10.54 -4.83
N LEU A 173 3.53 10.23 -6.13
CA LEU A 173 2.37 9.88 -6.94
C LEU A 173 2.10 8.38 -6.93
N TYR A 174 0.82 8.02 -6.89
CA TYR A 174 0.33 6.65 -6.94
C TYR A 174 0.25 6.16 -8.39
N ILE A 175 0.23 4.84 -8.55
CA ILE A 175 0.10 4.15 -9.84
C ILE A 175 -1.19 3.34 -9.81
N SER A 176 -2.14 3.69 -10.67
CA SER A 176 -3.42 2.99 -10.78
C SER A 176 -3.45 2.05 -11.98
N PHE A 177 -3.99 0.85 -11.78
CA PHE A 177 -4.17 -0.13 -12.84
C PHE A 177 -5.65 -0.33 -13.14
N ALA A 178 -6.01 -0.22 -14.42
CA ALA A 178 -7.35 -0.49 -14.93
C ALA A 178 -7.48 -1.95 -15.43
N GLY A 179 -8.66 -2.31 -15.95
CA GLY A 179 -8.96 -3.66 -16.43
C GLY A 179 -8.03 -4.20 -17.53
N THR A 180 -7.31 -3.32 -18.23
CA THR A 180 -6.31 -3.67 -19.25
C THR A 180 -5.20 -4.59 -18.74
N ILE A 181 -4.90 -4.56 -17.43
CA ILE A 181 -3.90 -5.44 -16.82
C ILE A 181 -4.25 -6.92 -16.99
N THR A 182 -5.55 -7.24 -17.09
CA THR A 182 -6.02 -8.62 -17.28
C THR A 182 -5.77 -9.15 -18.70
N PHE A 183 -5.38 -8.29 -19.64
CA PHE A 183 -5.21 -8.68 -21.04
C PHE A 183 -3.90 -9.43 -21.25
N LYS A 184 -3.94 -10.52 -22.02
CA LYS A 184 -2.79 -11.40 -22.30
C LYS A 184 -1.54 -10.70 -22.85
N LYS A 185 -1.69 -9.51 -23.46
CA LYS A 185 -0.59 -8.74 -24.06
C LYS A 185 0.00 -7.67 -23.15
N ALA A 186 -0.61 -7.40 -21.99
CA ALA A 186 -0.18 -6.34 -21.07
C ALA A 186 1.02 -6.74 -20.19
N LEU A 187 1.95 -7.54 -20.71
CA LEU A 187 3.03 -8.16 -19.93
C LEU A 187 3.90 -7.14 -19.18
N GLN A 188 4.23 -6.01 -19.81
CA GLN A 188 5.03 -4.97 -19.16
C GLN A 188 4.30 -4.38 -17.94
N ILE A 189 3.01 -4.05 -18.10
CA ILE A 189 2.18 -3.50 -17.02
C ILE A 189 2.00 -4.53 -15.90
N GLN A 190 1.86 -5.81 -16.24
CA GLN A 190 1.81 -6.89 -15.28
C GLN A 190 3.11 -6.98 -14.47
N GLU A 191 4.29 -6.95 -15.11
CA GLU A 191 5.56 -6.98 -14.38
C GLU A 191 5.71 -5.78 -13.43
N ILE A 192 5.24 -4.59 -13.83
CA ILE A 192 5.24 -3.41 -12.94
C ILE A 192 4.29 -3.63 -11.76
N ALA A 193 3.03 -3.98 -12.04
CA ALA A 193 2.01 -4.23 -11.02
C ALA A 193 2.38 -5.37 -10.07
N LYS A 194 3.31 -6.25 -10.43
CA LYS A 194 3.81 -7.31 -9.56
C LYS A 194 4.79 -6.81 -8.50
N VAL A 195 5.53 -5.73 -8.77
CA VAL A 195 6.70 -5.34 -7.97
C VAL A 195 6.65 -3.93 -7.39
N ILE A 196 5.76 -3.04 -7.85
CA ILE A 196 5.65 -1.71 -7.22
C ILE A 196 5.29 -1.85 -5.73
N PRO A 197 5.81 -0.96 -4.85
CA PRO A 197 5.47 -0.97 -3.43
C PRO A 197 3.96 -0.88 -3.21
N ASP A 198 3.49 -1.52 -2.15
CA ASP A 198 2.05 -1.63 -1.89
C ASP A 198 1.41 -0.27 -1.64
N GLU A 199 2.12 0.64 -0.98
CA GLU A 199 1.69 1.99 -0.61
C GLU A 199 1.44 2.92 -1.80
N TYR A 200 1.87 2.56 -3.01
CA TYR A 200 1.62 3.33 -4.23
C TYR A 200 0.61 2.65 -5.18
N LEU A 201 0.15 1.44 -4.84
CA LEU A 201 -0.77 0.68 -5.68
C LEU A 201 -2.22 1.19 -5.54
N LEU A 202 -2.83 1.56 -6.66
CA LEU A 202 -4.26 1.79 -6.79
C LEU A 202 -4.86 0.92 -7.90
N ILE A 203 -6.18 0.81 -7.89
CA ILE A 203 -6.97 0.07 -8.88
C ILE A 203 -8.19 0.88 -9.28
N GLU A 204 -8.60 0.70 -10.53
CA GLU A 204 -9.75 1.39 -11.09
C GLU A 204 -10.42 0.58 -12.19
N THR A 205 -11.57 1.06 -12.66
CA THR A 205 -12.21 0.53 -13.86
C THR A 205 -11.91 1.32 -15.12
N ASP A 206 -11.83 2.64 -15.02
CA ASP A 206 -11.96 3.56 -16.16
C ASP A 206 -13.27 3.35 -16.93
N ALA A 207 -14.32 2.89 -16.24
CA ALA A 207 -15.61 2.60 -16.86
C ALA A 207 -16.22 3.88 -17.44
N PRO A 208 -16.88 3.84 -18.62
CA PRO A 208 -17.37 2.66 -19.33
C PRO A 208 -16.34 1.94 -20.21
N TYR A 209 -15.08 2.41 -20.24
CA TYR A 209 -14.00 1.87 -21.06
C TYR A 209 -13.30 0.68 -20.40
N LEU A 210 -12.43 0.01 -21.15
CA LEU A 210 -11.41 -0.92 -20.63
C LEU A 210 -11.90 -2.09 -19.76
N ALA A 211 -13.07 -2.66 -20.08
CA ALA A 211 -13.62 -3.80 -19.35
C ALA A 211 -12.60 -4.95 -19.18
N PRO A 212 -12.35 -5.44 -17.95
CA PRO A 212 -11.40 -6.52 -17.69
C PRO A 212 -11.90 -7.86 -18.26
N GLU A 213 -11.02 -8.84 -18.43
CA GLU A 213 -11.44 -10.24 -18.60
C GLU A 213 -12.22 -10.69 -17.35
N PRO A 214 -13.38 -11.36 -17.50
CA PRO A 214 -13.93 -11.98 -18.71
C PRO A 214 -14.92 -11.11 -19.52
N PHE A 215 -15.04 -9.82 -19.22
CA PHE A 215 -15.98 -8.89 -19.85
C PHE A 215 -15.40 -8.07 -21.00
N ARG A 216 -14.20 -8.43 -21.48
CA ARG A 216 -13.53 -7.71 -22.56
C ARG A 216 -14.45 -7.56 -23.79
N GLY A 217 -14.55 -6.34 -24.30
CA GLY A 217 -15.43 -5.99 -25.43
C GLY A 217 -16.87 -5.64 -25.05
N LYS A 218 -17.23 -5.69 -23.76
CA LYS A 218 -18.49 -5.18 -23.23
C LYS A 218 -18.28 -3.80 -22.58
N ARG A 219 -19.38 -3.09 -22.31
CA ARG A 219 -19.36 -1.87 -21.48
C ARG A 219 -18.86 -2.24 -20.08
N ASN A 220 -17.87 -1.50 -19.59
CA ASN A 220 -17.35 -1.67 -18.23
C ASN A 220 -18.30 -1.01 -17.21
N GLU A 221 -18.16 -1.35 -15.95
CA GLU A 221 -18.87 -0.74 -14.83
C GLU A 221 -18.06 -0.87 -13.53
N PRO A 222 -18.25 0.03 -12.54
CA PRO A 222 -17.43 0.08 -11.32
C PRO A 222 -17.33 -1.25 -10.57
N ALA A 223 -18.40 -2.07 -10.56
CA ALA A 223 -18.38 -3.39 -9.93
C ALA A 223 -17.28 -4.34 -10.49
N PHE A 224 -16.80 -4.10 -11.72
CA PHE A 224 -15.78 -4.93 -12.35
C PHE A 224 -14.36 -4.65 -11.85
N VAL A 225 -14.13 -3.60 -11.02
CA VAL A 225 -12.83 -3.34 -10.38
C VAL A 225 -12.32 -4.55 -9.59
N LYS A 226 -13.24 -5.37 -9.06
CA LYS A 226 -12.94 -6.63 -8.40
C LYS A 226 -12.10 -7.58 -9.27
N HIS A 227 -12.33 -7.62 -10.58
CA HIS A 227 -11.56 -8.48 -11.49
C HIS A 227 -10.13 -7.99 -11.70
N THR A 228 -9.93 -6.66 -11.73
CA THR A 228 -8.60 -6.05 -11.69
C THR A 228 -7.86 -6.47 -10.41
N ALA A 229 -8.51 -6.36 -9.25
CA ALA A 229 -7.95 -6.74 -7.97
C ALA A 229 -7.62 -8.24 -7.89
N GLU A 230 -8.52 -9.13 -8.33
CA GLU A 230 -8.32 -10.58 -8.38
C GLU A 230 -7.13 -10.96 -9.26
N PHE A 231 -6.96 -10.27 -10.39
CA PHE A 231 -5.83 -10.50 -11.28
C PHE A 231 -4.51 -10.11 -10.62
N ILE A 232 -4.44 -8.93 -10.00
CA ILE A 232 -3.24 -8.47 -9.28
C ILE A 232 -2.92 -9.38 -8.10
N ALA A 233 -3.93 -9.85 -7.35
CA ALA A 233 -3.76 -10.77 -6.24
C ALA A 233 -3.07 -12.08 -6.70
N LYS A 234 -3.54 -12.67 -7.81
CA LYS A 234 -2.92 -13.85 -8.42
C LYS A 234 -1.49 -13.58 -8.87
N LEU A 235 -1.25 -12.42 -9.49
CA LEU A 235 0.06 -12.01 -9.99
C LEU A 235 1.10 -11.85 -8.87
N ARG A 236 0.68 -11.29 -7.72
CA ARG A 236 1.52 -11.08 -6.53
C ARG A 236 1.59 -12.28 -5.57
N GLY A 237 0.77 -13.31 -5.78
CA GLY A 237 0.68 -14.47 -4.87
C GLY A 237 0.18 -14.07 -3.48
N VAL A 238 -0.86 -13.23 -3.43
CA VAL A 238 -1.53 -12.77 -2.21
C VAL A 238 -3.05 -12.95 -2.35
N SER A 239 -3.79 -12.75 -1.26
CA SER A 239 -5.25 -12.86 -1.31
C SER A 239 -5.91 -11.62 -1.96
N LEU A 240 -7.15 -11.77 -2.41
CA LEU A 240 -7.96 -10.62 -2.86
C LEU A 240 -8.15 -9.60 -1.72
N GLU A 241 -8.36 -10.10 -0.50
CA GLU A 241 -8.53 -9.30 0.71
C GLU A 241 -7.28 -8.42 0.99
N ASP A 242 -6.07 -8.96 0.73
CA ASP A 242 -4.83 -8.18 0.84
C ASP A 242 -4.82 -7.00 -0.13
N ILE A 243 -5.16 -7.22 -1.41
CA ILE A 243 -5.20 -6.17 -2.44
C ILE A 243 -6.29 -5.15 -2.13
N ASP A 244 -7.48 -5.60 -1.77
CA ASP A 244 -8.60 -4.73 -1.37
C ASP A 244 -8.16 -3.81 -0.23
N ARG A 245 -7.69 -4.38 0.89
CA ARG A 245 -7.25 -3.60 2.05
C ARG A 245 -6.09 -2.63 1.72
N ILE A 246 -5.11 -3.03 0.90
CA ILE A 246 -4.00 -2.15 0.48
C ILE A 246 -4.55 -0.97 -0.32
N THR A 247 -5.25 -1.25 -1.42
CA THR A 247 -5.71 -0.25 -2.39
C THR A 247 -6.77 0.67 -1.78
N THR A 248 -7.69 0.15 -0.97
CA THR A 248 -8.65 0.98 -0.24
C THR A 248 -7.97 1.90 0.74
N LEU A 249 -6.97 1.45 1.52
CA LEU A 249 -6.23 2.34 2.41
C LEU A 249 -5.52 3.46 1.63
N ASN A 250 -4.90 3.11 0.52
CA ASN A 250 -4.21 4.06 -0.36
C ASN A 250 -5.18 5.10 -0.94
N ALA A 251 -6.33 4.67 -1.44
CA ALA A 251 -7.36 5.57 -1.98
C ALA A 251 -7.89 6.51 -0.87
N LYS A 252 -8.19 5.99 0.32
CA LYS A 252 -8.63 6.80 1.47
C LYS A 252 -7.58 7.85 1.86
N ARG A 253 -6.29 7.48 1.86
CA ARG A 253 -5.19 8.41 2.13
C ARG A 253 -5.04 9.49 1.07
N LEU A 254 -5.04 9.10 -0.20
CA LEU A 254 -4.82 10.03 -1.30
C LEU A 254 -5.97 11.05 -1.40
N PHE A 255 -7.21 10.56 -1.33
CA PHE A 255 -8.40 11.38 -1.58
C PHE A 255 -9.07 11.93 -0.31
N GLY A 256 -8.57 11.55 0.87
CA GLY A 256 -9.14 12.00 2.15
C GLY A 256 -10.57 11.53 2.38
N ILE A 257 -10.94 10.37 1.85
CA ILE A 257 -12.30 9.82 1.91
C ILE A 257 -12.41 8.69 2.93
N GLY A 258 -13.59 8.53 3.53
CA GLY A 258 -13.88 7.48 4.52
C GLY A 258 -13.08 7.59 5.82
N GLY A 259 -13.24 6.60 6.69
CA GLY A 259 -12.49 6.49 7.94
C GLY A 259 -11.15 5.80 7.74
N MET A 260 -10.09 6.33 8.36
CA MET A 260 -8.79 5.69 8.48
C MET A 260 -8.74 4.79 9.73
N PRO A 261 -8.02 3.64 9.71
CA PRO A 261 -7.83 2.83 10.90
C PRO A 261 -7.06 3.61 11.98
N GLU A 262 -7.77 4.10 13.01
CA GLU A 262 -7.18 4.95 14.06
C GLU A 262 -6.39 4.14 15.10
N ARG A 263 -6.76 2.88 15.32
CA ARG A 263 -6.15 2.02 16.35
C ARG A 263 -5.31 0.94 15.69
N GLY A 264 -4.11 0.72 16.23
CA GLY A 264 -3.28 -0.38 15.82
C GLY A 264 -3.90 -1.73 16.16
N GLU A 265 -3.73 -2.67 15.24
CA GLU A 265 -4.20 -4.05 15.37
C GLU A 265 -3.23 -4.84 16.26
N ILE A 266 -3.79 -5.60 17.22
CA ILE A 266 -3.03 -6.53 18.06
C ILE A 266 -2.77 -7.86 17.34
N THR A 267 -3.61 -8.19 16.36
CA THR A 267 -3.45 -9.34 15.45
C THR A 267 -3.76 -8.90 14.03
N TYR A 268 -2.92 -9.29 13.07
CA TYR A 268 -3.12 -8.96 11.66
C TYR A 268 -2.72 -10.13 10.77
N LYS A 269 -3.37 -10.30 9.63
CA LYS A 269 -3.16 -11.44 8.74
C LYS A 269 -2.37 -10.99 7.52
N ILE A 270 -1.32 -11.73 7.17
CA ILE A 270 -0.63 -11.57 5.90
C ILE A 270 -0.57 -12.94 5.24
N ARG A 271 -1.23 -13.08 4.09
CA ARG A 271 -1.43 -14.38 3.42
C ARG A 271 -2.05 -15.39 4.40
N ASP A 272 -1.43 -16.55 4.61
CA ASP A 272 -1.97 -17.63 5.44
C ASP A 272 -1.45 -17.61 6.90
N SER A 273 -0.71 -16.58 7.29
CA SER A 273 -0.10 -16.45 8.62
C SER A 273 -0.77 -15.34 9.42
N LEU A 274 -0.96 -15.59 10.71
CA LEU A 274 -1.43 -14.58 11.66
C LEU A 274 -0.24 -13.97 12.40
N TYR A 275 -0.19 -12.66 12.50
CA TYR A 275 0.90 -11.92 13.14
C TYR A 275 0.38 -11.26 14.42
N LEU A 276 1.18 -11.32 15.49
CA LEU A 276 0.87 -10.79 16.80
C LEU A 276 1.72 -9.56 17.09
N ASN A 277 1.05 -8.43 17.26
CA ASN A 277 1.65 -7.15 17.60
C ASN A 277 1.45 -6.88 19.09
N ILE A 278 2.53 -7.07 19.87
CA ILE A 278 2.42 -7.11 21.33
C ILE A 278 3.12 -5.95 22.04
N THR A 279 3.87 -5.11 21.34
CA THR A 279 4.55 -3.95 21.92
C THR A 279 4.96 -2.93 20.86
N ASN A 280 4.92 -1.64 21.22
CA ASN A 280 5.52 -0.57 20.43
C ASN A 280 7.01 -0.36 20.77
N ARG A 281 7.53 -1.02 21.82
CA ARG A 281 8.90 -0.83 22.32
C ARG A 281 9.85 -1.71 21.53
N CYS A 282 11.06 -1.20 21.29
CA CYS A 282 12.10 -1.92 20.58
C CYS A 282 13.47 -1.53 21.13
N THR A 283 14.39 -2.48 21.13
CA THR A 283 15.78 -2.28 21.58
C THR A 283 16.69 -1.67 20.51
N SER A 284 16.15 -1.44 19.31
CA SER A 284 16.90 -0.93 18.15
C SER A 284 16.17 0.26 17.51
N LYS A 285 16.94 1.21 17.00
CA LYS A 285 16.45 2.38 16.24
C LYS A 285 16.95 2.27 14.80
N CYS A 286 16.54 1.20 14.11
CA CYS A 286 17.07 0.93 12.78
C CYS A 286 16.67 2.01 11.77
N SER A 287 17.61 2.44 10.91
CA SER A 287 17.39 3.46 9.89
C SER A 287 16.34 3.05 8.84
N PHE A 288 16.14 1.74 8.66
CA PHE A 288 15.15 1.14 7.75
C PHE A 288 13.83 0.76 8.44
N CYS A 289 13.64 1.10 9.71
CA CYS A 289 12.46 0.64 10.45
C CYS A 289 11.22 1.45 10.06
N ILE A 290 10.19 0.76 9.56
CA ILE A 290 8.93 1.38 9.12
C ILE A 290 8.31 2.32 10.16
N LYS A 291 8.48 2.05 11.46
CA LYS A 291 7.94 2.84 12.58
C LYS A 291 8.34 4.33 12.59
N PHE A 292 9.39 4.68 11.86
CA PHE A 292 9.86 6.08 11.74
C PHE A 292 9.30 6.78 10.49
N HIS A 293 8.62 6.06 9.61
CA HIS A 293 8.10 6.54 8.33
C HIS A 293 6.58 6.36 8.20
N SER A 294 6.04 5.25 8.73
CA SER A 294 4.61 4.94 8.71
C SER A 294 4.22 4.03 9.86
N ASP A 295 2.96 4.14 10.27
CA ASP A 295 2.35 3.19 11.21
C ASP A 295 1.77 1.96 10.52
N PHE A 296 1.78 1.93 9.18
CA PHE A 296 1.10 0.89 8.42
C PHE A 296 2.06 -0.04 7.72
N VAL A 297 1.75 -1.33 7.78
CA VAL A 297 2.45 -2.39 7.07
C VAL A 297 1.42 -3.24 6.36
N LYS A 298 1.55 -3.39 5.04
CA LYS A 298 0.56 -4.12 4.23
C LYS A 298 -0.85 -3.68 4.62
N GLY A 299 -1.14 -2.39 4.59
CA GLY A 299 -2.45 -1.84 4.94
C GLY A 299 -2.96 -2.01 6.40
N HIS A 300 -2.22 -2.67 7.29
CA HIS A 300 -2.57 -2.80 8.70
C HIS A 300 -1.90 -1.69 9.52
N ASN A 301 -2.66 -0.97 10.36
CA ASN A 301 -2.09 -0.06 11.34
C ASN A 301 -1.47 -0.89 12.47
N LEU A 302 -0.18 -0.71 12.73
CA LEU A 302 0.55 -1.45 13.75
C LEU A 302 0.87 -0.61 14.99
N ARG A 303 0.53 0.68 15.05
CA ARG A 303 0.79 1.47 16.27
C ARG A 303 -0.25 1.19 17.33
N LEU A 304 0.12 0.40 18.34
CA LEU A 304 -0.78 0.02 19.42
C LEU A 304 -1.15 1.22 20.31
N ALA A 305 -2.41 1.29 20.74
CA ALA A 305 -2.83 2.24 21.77
C ALA A 305 -2.26 1.88 23.17
N GLY A 306 -2.01 0.58 23.40
CA GLY A 306 -1.42 0.03 24.62
C GLY A 306 -0.94 -1.40 24.40
N GLU A 307 -0.12 -1.93 25.29
CA GLU A 307 0.34 -3.32 25.20
C GLU A 307 -0.82 -4.29 25.57
N PRO A 308 -1.21 -5.22 24.68
CA PRO A 308 -2.34 -6.12 24.95
C PRO A 308 -2.01 -7.15 26.03
N SER A 309 -3.03 -7.60 26.75
CA SER A 309 -2.99 -8.76 27.65
C SER A 309 -2.96 -10.08 26.87
N ALA A 310 -2.64 -11.18 27.57
CA ALA A 310 -2.63 -12.51 26.96
C ALA A 310 -4.03 -12.94 26.52
N ASP A 311 -5.06 -12.61 27.32
CA ASP A 311 -6.44 -12.99 27.02
C ASP A 311 -7.01 -12.21 25.83
N GLU A 312 -6.64 -10.93 25.67
CA GLU A 312 -6.95 -10.17 24.45
C GLU A 312 -6.33 -10.82 23.21
N LEU A 313 -5.07 -11.27 23.30
CA LEU A 313 -4.40 -11.96 22.20
C LEU A 313 -5.05 -13.32 21.89
N LYS A 314 -5.31 -14.16 22.90
CA LYS A 314 -5.97 -15.47 22.71
C LYS A 314 -7.34 -15.31 22.06
N SER A 315 -8.12 -14.32 22.53
CA SER A 315 -9.43 -13.98 21.97
C SER A 315 -9.32 -13.54 20.50
N ALA A 316 -8.37 -12.65 20.20
CA ALA A 316 -8.15 -12.15 18.84
C ALA A 316 -7.59 -13.22 17.87
N ILE A 317 -6.80 -14.17 18.37
CA ILE A 317 -6.29 -15.30 17.56
C ILE A 317 -7.44 -16.24 17.15
N GLY A 318 -8.38 -16.52 18.06
CA GLY A 318 -9.45 -17.48 17.82
C GLY A 318 -8.91 -18.92 17.75
N ASP A 319 -9.03 -19.57 16.59
CA ASP A 319 -8.48 -20.90 16.37
C ASP A 319 -7.11 -20.82 15.65
N PRO A 320 -5.99 -21.04 16.35
CA PRO A 320 -4.67 -20.96 15.75
C PRO A 320 -4.39 -22.05 14.71
N ALA A 321 -5.16 -23.15 14.68
CA ALA A 321 -4.99 -24.22 13.70
C ALA A 321 -5.43 -23.83 12.27
N LEU A 322 -6.20 -22.74 12.14
CA LEU A 322 -6.63 -22.20 10.84
C LEU A 322 -5.51 -21.49 10.07
N TYR A 323 -4.40 -21.17 10.73
CA TYR A 323 -3.29 -20.46 10.14
C TYR A 323 -2.11 -21.40 9.87
N LYS A 324 -1.33 -21.09 8.85
CA LYS A 324 -0.05 -21.76 8.57
C LYS A 324 0.89 -21.69 9.79
N GLU A 325 0.91 -20.53 10.44
CA GLU A 325 1.67 -20.22 11.65
C GLU A 325 1.14 -18.94 12.29
N VAL A 326 1.33 -18.82 13.61
CA VAL A 326 1.14 -17.60 14.38
C VAL A 326 2.51 -17.01 14.70
N VAL A 327 2.71 -15.74 14.36
CA VAL A 327 4.02 -15.10 14.33
C VAL A 327 4.06 -13.96 15.33
N PHE A 328 4.91 -14.03 16.35
CA PHE A 328 5.24 -12.88 17.17
C PHE A 328 6.11 -11.92 16.36
N CYS A 329 5.47 -10.90 15.81
CA CYS A 329 6.06 -9.91 14.92
C CYS A 329 5.09 -8.74 14.84
N GLY A 330 5.58 -7.53 15.06
CA GLY A 330 4.76 -6.34 15.03
C GLY A 330 5.62 -5.08 14.99
N TYR A 331 5.14 -4.03 15.66
CA TYR A 331 5.77 -2.71 15.66
C TYR A 331 7.11 -2.66 16.42
N GLY A 332 7.27 -3.55 17.40
CA GLY A 332 8.40 -3.59 18.33
C GLY A 332 9.07 -4.95 18.47
N GLU A 333 9.95 -5.07 19.47
CA GLU A 333 10.69 -6.30 19.80
C GLU A 333 9.86 -7.20 20.73
N PRO A 334 9.32 -8.33 20.25
CA PRO A 334 8.44 -9.17 21.07
C PRO A 334 9.12 -9.76 22.31
N LEU A 335 10.43 -10.03 22.28
CA LEU A 335 11.13 -10.63 23.41
C LEU A 335 11.29 -9.67 24.61
N LEU A 336 10.94 -8.39 24.49
CA LEU A 336 10.75 -7.50 25.64
C LEU A 336 9.62 -7.98 26.57
N ARG A 337 8.69 -8.80 26.05
CA ARG A 337 7.56 -9.38 26.78
C ARG A 337 7.65 -10.90 26.81
N LEU A 338 8.81 -11.44 27.20
CA LEU A 338 9.09 -12.90 27.16
C LEU A 338 8.02 -13.75 27.86
N ASP A 339 7.53 -13.35 29.04
CA ASP A 339 6.52 -14.13 29.75
C ASP A 339 5.19 -14.18 28.98
N MET A 340 4.80 -13.06 28.35
CA MET A 340 3.65 -13.00 27.45
C MET A 340 3.83 -13.93 26.24
N VAL A 341 5.01 -13.90 25.63
CA VAL A 341 5.34 -14.78 24.50
C VAL A 341 5.23 -16.25 24.90
N LYS A 342 5.78 -16.64 26.06
CA LYS A 342 5.72 -18.01 26.56
C LYS A 342 4.29 -18.46 26.84
N GLU A 343 3.50 -17.63 27.53
CA GLU A 343 2.11 -17.94 27.87
C GLU A 343 1.26 -18.15 26.61
N VAL A 344 1.30 -17.19 25.68
CA VAL A 344 0.50 -17.26 24.45
C VAL A 344 1.01 -18.36 23.53
N ALA A 345 2.33 -18.58 23.43
CA ALA A 345 2.89 -19.68 22.65
C ALA A 345 2.44 -21.05 23.18
N SER A 346 2.47 -21.29 24.50
CA SER A 346 1.97 -22.53 25.11
C SER A 346 0.52 -22.79 24.71
N TRP A 347 -0.34 -21.78 24.85
CA TRP A 347 -1.75 -21.88 24.48
C TRP A 347 -1.93 -22.17 22.98
N ILE A 348 -1.15 -21.52 22.10
CA ILE A 348 -1.18 -21.79 20.65
C ILE A 348 -0.82 -23.26 20.37
N LYS A 349 0.23 -23.78 21.02
CA LYS A 349 0.67 -25.18 20.85
C LYS A 349 -0.37 -26.18 21.34
N GLU A 350 -0.99 -25.92 22.50
CA GLU A 350 -2.09 -26.73 23.05
C GLU A 350 -3.30 -26.80 22.10
N LYS A 351 -3.52 -25.75 21.30
CA LYS A 351 -4.56 -25.67 20.28
C LYS A 351 -4.12 -26.18 18.90
N GLY A 352 -2.93 -26.78 18.79
CA GLY A 352 -2.44 -27.37 17.54
C GLY A 352 -1.83 -26.38 16.55
N GLY A 353 -1.62 -25.13 16.95
CA GLY A 353 -0.98 -24.11 16.12
C GLY A 353 0.54 -24.26 16.06
N LYS A 354 1.14 -23.52 15.13
CA LYS A 354 2.60 -23.35 15.01
C LYS A 354 3.02 -21.94 15.41
N VAL A 355 4.15 -21.82 16.08
CA VAL A 355 4.65 -20.54 16.60
C VAL A 355 5.97 -20.17 15.93
N ARG A 356 6.03 -18.93 15.42
CA ARG A 356 7.27 -18.29 15.01
C ARG A 356 7.53 -17.02 15.80
N ILE A 357 8.79 -16.74 16.11
CA ILE A 357 9.21 -15.45 16.65
C ILE A 357 10.08 -14.73 15.62
N ASN A 358 9.75 -13.48 15.31
CA ASN A 358 10.67 -12.55 14.63
C ASN A 358 11.29 -11.62 15.67
N THR A 359 12.61 -11.53 15.71
CA THR A 359 13.33 -10.76 16.74
C THR A 359 14.58 -10.08 16.18
N SER A 360 15.03 -9.02 16.85
CA SER A 360 16.36 -8.43 16.70
C SER A 360 17.47 -9.30 17.33
N GLY A 361 17.12 -10.39 18.03
CA GLY A 361 18.09 -11.31 18.64
C GLY A 361 18.65 -10.85 19.99
N HIS A 362 18.10 -9.80 20.57
CA HIS A 362 18.57 -9.24 21.85
C HIS A 362 17.97 -9.94 23.09
N GLY A 363 17.30 -11.08 22.95
CA GLY A 363 16.59 -11.75 24.05
C GLY A 363 17.45 -11.96 25.30
N ASN A 364 18.67 -12.49 25.13
CA ASN A 364 19.58 -12.70 26.27
C ASN A 364 20.09 -11.39 26.87
N LEU A 365 20.30 -10.35 26.06
CA LEU A 365 20.71 -9.02 26.51
C LEU A 365 19.61 -8.33 27.34
N ILE A 366 18.35 -8.45 26.90
CA ILE A 366 17.17 -7.90 27.58
C ILE A 366 17.03 -8.53 28.97
N HIS A 367 17.10 -9.87 29.05
CA HIS A 367 16.80 -10.62 30.27
C HIS A 367 18.03 -10.96 31.12
N LYS A 368 19.24 -10.63 30.63
CA LYS A 368 20.53 -10.88 31.28
C LYS A 368 20.77 -12.37 31.63
N ARG A 369 20.19 -13.28 30.85
CA ARG A 369 20.30 -14.74 30.99
C ARG A 369 20.00 -15.43 29.67
N ASN A 370 20.37 -16.70 29.52
CA ASN A 370 20.01 -17.48 28.34
C ASN A 370 18.52 -17.88 28.38
N ILE A 371 17.70 -17.27 27.54
CA ILE A 371 16.25 -17.50 27.48
C ILE A 371 15.85 -18.62 26.52
N LEU A 372 16.76 -19.08 25.67
CA LEU A 372 16.45 -20.07 24.63
C LEU A 372 15.94 -21.42 25.16
N PRO A 373 16.45 -21.96 26.29
CA PRO A 373 15.87 -23.15 26.90
C PRO A 373 14.40 -22.96 27.32
N GLU A 374 13.99 -21.73 27.67
CA GLU A 374 12.61 -21.43 28.07
C GLU A 374 11.64 -21.39 26.88
N LEU A 375 12.16 -21.32 25.64
CA LEU A 375 11.37 -21.32 24.41
C LEU A 375 11.29 -22.71 23.75
N GLN A 376 12.07 -23.69 24.25
CA GLN A 376 12.10 -25.04 23.72
C GLN A 376 10.72 -25.70 23.84
N GLY A 377 10.23 -26.27 22.73
CA GLY A 377 8.90 -26.89 22.66
C GLY A 377 7.73 -25.90 22.50
N LEU A 378 7.94 -24.60 22.79
CA LEU A 378 6.95 -23.55 22.59
C LEU A 378 7.04 -22.90 21.21
N VAL A 379 8.25 -22.86 20.62
CA VAL A 379 8.54 -22.15 19.38
C VAL A 379 9.06 -23.11 18.32
N ASP A 380 8.38 -23.14 17.18
CA ASP A 380 8.73 -24.01 16.05
C ASP A 380 9.84 -23.40 15.17
N SER A 381 9.83 -22.07 15.03
CA SER A 381 10.87 -21.35 14.28
C SER A 381 11.19 -19.97 14.86
N ILE A 382 12.44 -19.51 14.68
CA ILE A 382 12.86 -18.17 15.04
C ILE A 382 13.59 -17.50 13.87
N SER A 383 13.16 -16.28 13.53
CA SER A 383 13.79 -15.40 12.54
C SER A 383 14.52 -14.27 13.28
N ILE A 384 15.84 -14.25 13.16
CA ILE A 384 16.72 -13.33 13.91
C ILE A 384 17.34 -12.34 12.95
N SER A 385 17.19 -11.05 13.24
CA SER A 385 17.67 -9.97 12.38
C SER A 385 19.17 -9.75 12.58
N LEU A 386 19.97 -10.37 11.71
CA LEU A 386 21.43 -10.16 11.64
C LEU A 386 21.72 -8.77 11.07
N ASP A 387 21.02 -8.40 10.00
CA ASP A 387 20.97 -7.11 9.30
C ASP A 387 22.30 -6.49 8.82
N ALA A 388 23.46 -6.92 9.32
CA ALA A 388 24.78 -6.42 8.92
C ALA A 388 25.85 -7.52 8.95
N HIS A 389 26.99 -7.25 8.30
CA HIS A 389 28.11 -8.18 8.19
C HIS A 389 29.22 -7.94 9.22
N ASP A 390 29.17 -6.81 9.94
CA ASP A 390 30.10 -6.47 11.01
C ASP A 390 29.43 -5.55 12.04
N GLU A 391 30.11 -5.34 13.16
CA GLU A 391 29.62 -4.55 14.28
C GLU A 391 29.50 -3.05 13.95
N GLU A 392 30.42 -2.50 13.16
CA GLU A 392 30.38 -1.09 12.78
C GLU A 392 29.12 -0.79 11.96
N THR A 393 28.87 -1.59 10.92
CA THR A 393 27.69 -1.49 10.08
C THR A 393 26.42 -1.74 10.88
N TYR A 394 26.39 -2.77 11.74
CA TYR A 394 25.24 -3.05 12.61
C TYR A 394 24.90 -1.87 13.51
N ASN A 395 25.91 -1.28 14.18
CA ASN A 395 25.71 -0.13 15.05
C ASN A 395 25.21 1.10 14.28
N LYS A 396 25.70 1.30 13.06
CA LYS A 396 25.26 2.39 12.19
C LYS A 396 23.80 2.23 11.76
N ILE A 397 23.41 1.06 11.27
CA ILE A 397 22.09 0.87 10.65
C ILE A 397 21.00 0.44 11.64
N CYS A 398 21.33 -0.35 12.66
CA CYS A 398 20.36 -0.86 13.65
C CYS A 398 20.29 0.02 14.90
N ASN A 399 21.38 0.72 15.22
CA ASN A 399 21.51 1.59 16.39
C ASN A 399 20.93 0.94 17.67
N PRO A 400 21.57 -0.15 18.15
CA PRO A 400 21.07 -0.93 19.28
C PRO A 400 21.29 -0.20 20.61
N ALA A 401 20.41 -0.45 21.58
CA ALA A 401 20.53 0.10 22.94
C ALA A 401 21.67 -0.53 23.77
N PHE A 402 22.29 -1.60 23.27
CA PHE A 402 23.30 -2.39 23.99
C PHE A 402 24.68 -2.24 23.35
N LYS A 403 25.73 -2.30 24.17
CA LYS A 403 27.11 -2.47 23.70
C LYS A 403 27.34 -3.92 23.26
N ASN A 404 28.22 -4.15 22.29
CA ASN A 404 28.56 -5.47 21.75
C ASN A 404 27.34 -6.25 21.21
N ALA A 405 26.28 -5.54 20.81
CA ALA A 405 25.02 -6.15 20.42
C ALA A 405 25.17 -7.10 19.23
N PHE A 406 26.01 -6.75 18.24
CA PHE A 406 26.25 -7.57 17.07
C PHE A 406 26.81 -8.95 17.42
N ALA A 407 27.86 -8.99 18.26
CA ALA A 407 28.46 -10.23 18.72
C ALA A 407 27.44 -11.11 19.46
N GLU A 408 26.59 -10.50 20.29
CA GLU A 408 25.54 -11.21 21.01
C GLU A 408 24.41 -11.70 20.10
N VAL A 409 24.05 -10.98 19.03
CA VAL A 409 23.11 -11.47 18.01
C VAL A 409 23.67 -12.69 17.31
N VAL A 410 24.94 -12.66 16.88
CA VAL A 410 25.62 -13.81 16.27
C VAL A 410 25.64 -15.01 17.23
N ASN A 411 25.96 -14.78 18.51
CA ASN A 411 25.91 -15.81 19.55
C ASN A 411 24.48 -16.34 19.76
N PHE A 412 23.48 -15.48 19.77
CA PHE A 412 22.08 -15.85 19.96
C PHE A 412 21.58 -16.72 18.79
N ILE A 413 21.95 -16.40 17.54
CA ILE A 413 21.67 -17.23 16.36
C ILE A 413 22.29 -18.61 16.53
N LYS A 414 23.57 -18.67 16.89
CA LYS A 414 24.30 -19.93 17.09
C LYS A 414 23.66 -20.80 18.16
N GLU A 415 23.35 -20.21 19.31
CA GLU A 415 22.81 -20.92 20.47
C GLU A 415 21.37 -21.38 20.23
N SER A 416 20.58 -20.63 19.45
CA SER A 416 19.18 -20.96 19.13
C SER A 416 19.03 -22.35 18.52
N LYS A 417 20.00 -22.81 17.74
CA LYS A 417 19.97 -24.14 17.08
C LYS A 417 19.91 -25.31 18.06
N LYS A 418 20.31 -25.11 19.32
CA LYS A 418 20.25 -26.17 20.34
C LYS A 418 18.83 -26.40 20.86
N TYR A 419 17.95 -25.41 20.74
CA TYR A 419 16.64 -25.39 21.41
C TYR A 419 15.46 -25.21 20.44
N ILE A 420 15.69 -24.55 19.30
CA ILE A 420 14.64 -24.18 18.34
C ILE A 420 14.83 -25.00 17.05
N PRO A 421 13.79 -25.70 16.55
CA PRO A 421 13.89 -26.57 15.38
C PRO A 421 14.36 -25.87 14.10
N GLU A 422 13.82 -24.69 13.80
CA GLU A 422 14.21 -23.89 12.64
C GLU A 422 14.72 -22.51 13.06
N VAL A 423 15.98 -22.22 12.71
CA VAL A 423 16.62 -20.91 12.94
C VAL A 423 16.96 -20.29 11.59
N ILE A 424 16.51 -19.05 11.41
CA ILE A 424 16.72 -18.28 10.18
C ILE A 424 17.37 -16.95 10.57
N ALA A 425 18.53 -16.64 10.00
CA ALA A 425 19.08 -15.30 10.03
C ALA A 425 18.40 -14.46 8.93
N THR A 426 18.15 -13.18 9.20
CA THR A 426 17.58 -12.27 8.19
C THR A 426 18.44 -11.04 8.01
N VAL A 427 18.47 -10.52 6.79
CA VAL A 427 19.16 -9.27 6.43
C VAL A 427 18.26 -8.41 5.55
N VAL A 428 18.28 -7.10 5.75
CA VAL A 428 17.65 -6.12 4.84
C VAL A 428 18.71 -5.59 3.88
N THR A 429 18.38 -5.41 2.60
CA THR A 429 19.27 -4.80 1.61
C THR A 429 19.37 -3.28 1.80
N ALA A 430 19.93 -2.84 2.93
CA ALA A 430 20.17 -1.44 3.24
C ALA A 430 21.53 -0.96 2.70
N GLU A 431 21.68 0.34 2.50
CA GLU A 431 22.94 0.94 2.07
C GLU A 431 24.08 0.60 3.04
N GLY A 432 25.22 0.16 2.48
CA GLY A 432 26.39 -0.27 3.25
C GLY A 432 26.35 -1.71 3.74
N VAL A 433 25.26 -2.45 3.54
CA VAL A 433 25.17 -3.87 3.94
C VAL A 433 25.69 -4.79 2.84
N ASP A 434 26.77 -5.52 3.13
CA ASP A 434 27.26 -6.62 2.30
C ASP A 434 26.47 -7.91 2.58
N VAL A 435 25.49 -8.20 1.72
CA VAL A 435 24.62 -9.39 1.83
C VAL A 435 25.40 -10.69 1.67
N ASN A 436 26.48 -10.70 0.87
CA ASN A 436 27.27 -11.91 0.67
C ASN A 436 28.05 -12.26 1.93
N LYS A 437 28.65 -11.28 2.60
CA LYS A 437 29.28 -11.51 3.91
C LYS A 437 28.27 -11.89 5.00
N CYS A 438 27.06 -11.33 4.99
CA CYS A 438 25.99 -11.78 5.88
C CYS A 438 25.66 -13.27 5.64
N LYS A 439 25.71 -13.72 4.38
CA LYS A 439 25.50 -15.12 4.01
C LYS A 439 26.64 -16.00 4.50
N GLU A 440 27.90 -15.56 4.37
CA GLU A 440 29.05 -16.27 4.93
C GLU A 440 28.92 -16.47 6.45
N ILE A 441 28.45 -15.45 7.18
CA ILE A 441 28.16 -15.57 8.63
C ILE A 441 27.08 -16.63 8.85
N ALA A 442 25.93 -16.54 8.18
CA ALA A 442 24.85 -17.50 8.35
C ALA A 442 25.28 -18.95 8.02
N ASP A 443 26.04 -19.13 6.95
CA ASP A 443 26.58 -20.42 6.52
C ASP A 443 27.56 -20.97 7.57
N SER A 444 28.44 -20.14 8.15
CA SER A 444 29.37 -20.54 9.22
C SER A 444 28.66 -20.98 10.51
N LEU A 445 27.47 -20.44 10.77
CA LEU A 445 26.60 -20.84 11.87
C LEU A 445 25.73 -22.06 11.52
N GLY A 446 25.68 -22.43 10.23
CA GLY A 446 24.83 -23.47 9.68
C GLY A 446 23.34 -23.14 9.81
N VAL A 447 22.94 -21.90 9.54
CA VAL A 447 21.54 -21.45 9.49
C VAL A 447 21.22 -20.90 8.11
N LYS A 448 19.93 -20.89 7.73
CA LYS A 448 19.49 -20.25 6.49
C LYS A 448 19.58 -18.73 6.63
N LEU A 449 19.97 -18.04 5.56
CA LEU A 449 19.80 -16.60 5.43
C LEU A 449 18.57 -16.27 4.58
N ARG A 450 17.69 -15.40 5.07
CA ARG A 450 16.62 -14.78 4.29
C ARG A 450 16.95 -13.30 4.03
N VAL A 451 17.09 -12.95 2.76
CA VAL A 451 17.29 -11.57 2.32
C VAL A 451 15.94 -10.89 2.12
N ARG A 452 15.76 -9.72 2.71
CA ARG A 452 14.59 -8.85 2.57
C ARG A 452 15.01 -7.62 1.76
N ARG A 453 14.27 -7.27 0.72
CA ARG A 453 14.52 -6.00 0.04
C ARG A 453 14.04 -4.86 0.92
N LEU A 454 14.83 -3.78 0.99
CA LEU A 454 14.38 -2.52 1.58
C LEU A 454 13.07 -2.09 0.89
N ASP A 455 12.12 -1.58 1.66
CA ASP A 455 10.79 -1.13 1.20
C ASP A 455 9.86 -2.21 0.62
N VAL A 456 10.27 -3.47 0.59
CA VAL A 456 9.39 -4.62 0.35
C VAL A 456 9.15 -5.34 1.67
N VAL A 457 8.09 -4.96 2.36
CA VAL A 457 7.65 -5.69 3.57
C VAL A 457 6.95 -6.99 3.14
N GLY A 458 7.07 -8.10 3.89
CA GLY A 458 6.41 -9.39 3.59
C GLY A 458 7.22 -10.37 2.77
#